data_AF-A0AA51E8V9-F1
#
_entry.id   AF-A0AA51E8V9-F1
#
_cell.length_a   1.000
_cell.length_b   1.000
_cell.length_c   1.000
_cell.angle_alpha   90.00
_cell.angle_beta   90.00
_cell.angle_gamma   90.00
#
_symmetry.space_group_name_H-M   'P 1'
#
loop_
_entity.id
_entity.type
_entity.pdbx_description
1 polymer ?
#
loop_
_entity_poly.entity_id
_entity_poly.type
_entity_poly.pdbx_seq_one_letter_code
_entity_poly.pdbx_strand_id
1 'polypeptide(L)'
;RYPVDVRVSGKDLIQNHLTYYIYNHCAIWPNEEDRWPKGVRANGHLLLNSAKMSKSDGNFLTLSDCLEKFSADATRLTLADSGDSVEDANFVESTADAAILRLYTFTEWVKEV
;
A
#
# COMPACT_ATOMS: atom_id res chain seq x y z
N ARG A 1 -18.02 6.88 9.98
CA ARG A 1 -19.30 6.13 9.83
C ARG A 1 -19.04 4.70 10.31
N TYR A 2 -20.06 4.01 10.81
CA TYR A 2 -20.00 2.60 11.20
C TYR A 2 -20.85 1.77 10.25
N PRO A 3 -20.54 0.48 10.07
CA PRO A 3 -19.31 -0.19 10.53
C PRO A 3 -18.07 0.24 9.72
N VAL A 4 -16.91 -0.31 10.06
CA VAL A 4 -15.72 -0.20 9.21
C VAL A 4 -15.88 -1.15 8.03
N ASP A 5 -16.03 -0.60 6.82
CA ASP A 5 -16.21 -1.41 5.61
C ASP A 5 -14.94 -2.19 5.23
N VAL A 6 -13.77 -1.57 5.35
CA VAL A 6 -12.48 -2.22 5.08
C VAL A 6 -11.38 -1.66 5.97
N ARG A 7 -10.52 -2.56 6.47
CA ARG A 7 -9.26 -2.21 7.13
C ARG A 7 -8.09 -2.91 6.43
N VAL A 8 -7.18 -2.12 5.84
CA VAL A 8 -6.00 -2.63 5.12
C VAL A 8 -4.77 -2.54 6.03
N SER A 9 -3.94 -3.58 6.07
CA SER A 9 -2.74 -3.60 6.91
C SER A 9 -1.69 -4.61 6.44
N GLY A 10 -0.48 -4.51 7.00
CA GLY A 10 0.56 -5.53 6.80
C GLY A 10 0.21 -6.86 7.48
N LYS A 11 0.68 -7.97 6.89
CA LYS A 11 0.46 -9.33 7.41
C LYS A 11 1.00 -9.55 8.83
N ASP A 12 1.97 -8.76 9.25
CA ASP A 12 2.56 -8.76 10.59
C ASP A 12 1.55 -8.44 11.70
N LEU A 13 0.48 -7.69 11.38
CA LEU A 13 -0.53 -7.29 12.36
C LEU A 13 -1.67 -8.29 12.54
N ILE A 14 -1.73 -9.37 11.74
CA ILE A 14 -2.80 -10.38 11.80
C ILE A 14 -2.85 -11.03 13.19
N GLN A 15 -1.69 -11.50 13.67
CA GLN A 15 -1.58 -12.28 14.90
C GLN A 15 -1.71 -11.47 16.19
N ASN A 16 -1.86 -10.14 16.09
CA ASN A 16 -1.93 -9.24 17.24
C ASN A 16 -3.06 -8.21 17.07
N HIS A 17 -2.74 -7.02 16.59
CA HIS A 17 -3.63 -5.86 16.44
C HIS A 17 -4.94 -6.22 15.74
N LEU A 18 -4.90 -6.87 14.56
CA LEU A 18 -6.12 -7.16 13.82
C LEU A 18 -7.01 -8.18 14.55
N THR A 19 -6.39 -9.11 15.29
CA THR A 19 -7.11 -10.02 16.18
C THR A 19 -7.75 -9.25 17.34
N TYR A 20 -7.00 -8.41 18.04
CA TYR A 20 -7.53 -7.58 19.14
C TYR A 20 -8.61 -6.60 18.66
N TYR A 21 -8.46 -6.06 17.45
CA TYR A 21 -9.42 -5.19 16.79
C TYR A 21 -10.79 -5.85 16.68
N ILE A 22 -10.85 -7.12 16.26
CA ILE A 22 -12.08 -7.90 16.19
C ILE A 22 -12.64 -8.14 17.60
N TYR A 23 -11.81 -8.64 18.53
CA TYR A 23 -12.24 -8.90 19.91
C TYR A 23 -12.84 -7.66 20.59
N ASN A 24 -12.21 -6.50 20.44
CA ASN A 24 -12.71 -5.25 21.03
C ASN A 24 -14.03 -4.80 20.38
N HIS A 25 -14.21 -4.96 19.05
CA HIS A 25 -15.49 -4.61 18.42
C HIS A 25 -16.62 -5.52 18.89
N CYS A 26 -16.39 -6.84 18.96
CA CYS A 26 -17.37 -7.78 19.50
C CYS A 26 -17.70 -7.50 20.98
N ALA A 27 -16.72 -7.07 21.77
CA ALA A 27 -16.92 -6.77 23.19
C ALA A 27 -17.66 -5.45 23.44
N ILE A 28 -17.43 -4.41 22.62
CA ILE A 28 -18.08 -3.10 22.76
C ILE A 28 -19.51 -3.14 22.19
N TRP A 29 -19.73 -3.86 21.10
CA TRP A 29 -21.03 -3.98 20.42
C TRP A 29 -21.52 -5.43 20.39
N PRO A 30 -21.74 -6.08 21.55
CA PRO A 30 -22.04 -7.50 21.59
C PRO A 30 -23.38 -7.87 20.94
N ASN A 31 -24.32 -6.91 20.85
CA ASN A 31 -25.66 -7.10 20.27
C ASN A 31 -25.90 -6.26 19.00
N GLU A 32 -24.87 -5.58 18.49
CA GLU A 32 -24.94 -4.73 17.30
C GLU A 32 -23.92 -5.23 16.27
N GLU A 33 -24.15 -6.43 15.73
CA GLU A 33 -23.29 -7.08 14.73
C GLU A 33 -23.12 -6.23 13.46
N ASP A 34 -24.10 -5.38 13.15
CA ASP A 34 -24.04 -4.41 12.07
C ASP A 34 -22.97 -3.32 12.28
N ARG A 35 -22.42 -3.20 13.48
CA ARG A 35 -21.27 -2.34 13.81
C ARG A 35 -19.93 -3.07 13.76
N TRP A 36 -19.91 -4.38 13.59
CA TRP A 36 -18.67 -5.15 13.51
C TRP A 36 -17.93 -4.87 12.19
N PRO A 37 -16.59 -5.03 12.16
CA PRO A 37 -15.82 -4.85 10.94
C PRO A 37 -16.29 -5.75 9.81
N LYS A 38 -16.51 -5.20 8.61
CA LYS A 38 -16.98 -5.97 7.45
C LYS A 38 -15.87 -6.69 6.70
N GLY A 39 -14.64 -6.18 6.75
CA GLY A 39 -13.53 -6.74 5.98
C GLY A 39 -12.16 -6.26 6.43
N VAL A 40 -11.18 -7.17 6.35
CA VAL A 40 -9.77 -6.90 6.60
C VAL A 40 -8.97 -7.42 5.41
N ARG A 41 -8.10 -6.59 4.82
CA ARG A 41 -7.18 -6.99 3.75
C ARG A 41 -5.75 -6.90 4.27
N ALA A 42 -5.04 -8.02 4.25
CA ALA A 42 -3.62 -8.05 4.56
C ALA A 42 -2.77 -8.00 3.27
N ASN A 43 -1.67 -7.26 3.31
CA ASN A 43 -0.63 -7.27 2.27
C ASN A 43 0.72 -7.70 2.87
N GLY A 44 1.65 -8.15 2.02
CA GLY A 44 3.02 -8.42 2.45
C GLY A 44 3.81 -7.16 2.80
N HIS A 45 5.05 -7.33 3.25
CA HIS A 45 5.96 -6.21 3.42
C HIS A 45 6.40 -5.67 2.07
N LEU A 46 6.79 -4.39 2.03
CA LEU A 46 7.31 -3.78 0.82
C LEU A 46 8.82 -4.01 0.73
N LEU A 47 9.26 -4.59 -0.38
CA LEU A 47 10.64 -4.66 -0.83
C LEU A 47 10.94 -3.43 -1.71
N LEU A 48 12.21 -3.05 -1.77
CA LEU A 48 12.72 -2.04 -2.69
C LEU A 48 13.77 -2.70 -3.58
N ASN A 49 13.54 -2.69 -4.89
CA ASN A 49 14.39 -3.34 -5.90
C ASN A 49 14.69 -4.82 -5.56
N SER A 50 13.67 -5.57 -5.17
CA SER A 50 13.74 -6.98 -4.78
C SER A 50 14.56 -7.28 -3.51
N ALA A 51 14.93 -6.24 -2.76
CA ALA A 51 15.66 -6.36 -1.51
C ALA A 51 14.88 -5.76 -0.34
N LYS A 52 15.15 -6.26 0.87
CA LYS A 52 14.55 -5.72 2.09
C LYS A 52 14.94 -4.25 2.25
N MET A 53 13.97 -3.40 2.59
CA MET A 53 14.26 -2.01 2.91
C MET A 53 15.06 -1.92 4.21
N SER A 54 16.23 -1.28 4.15
CA SER A 54 17.17 -1.20 5.25
C SER A 54 18.00 0.08 5.15
N LYS A 55 17.97 0.90 6.22
CA LYS A 55 18.77 2.13 6.29
C LYS A 55 20.27 1.87 6.32
N SER A 56 20.71 0.78 6.96
CA SER A 56 22.13 0.43 7.06
C SER A 56 22.72 0.03 5.70
N ASP A 57 21.90 -0.55 4.84
CA ASP A 57 22.34 -1.13 3.56
C ASP A 57 22.19 -0.12 2.41
N GLY A 58 21.76 1.12 2.71
CA GLY A 58 21.48 2.17 1.73
C GLY A 58 20.21 1.94 0.89
N ASN A 59 19.58 0.77 0.99
CA ASN A 59 18.35 0.42 0.27
C ASN A 59 17.11 0.90 1.04
N PHE A 60 16.90 2.21 1.07
CA PHE A 60 15.78 2.82 1.79
C PHE A 60 15.31 4.09 1.10
N LEU A 61 13.99 4.23 0.95
CA LEU A 61 13.35 5.46 0.48
C LEU A 61 12.26 5.86 1.47
N THR A 62 12.27 7.12 1.88
CA THR A 62 11.12 7.70 2.57
C THR A 62 10.02 8.06 1.57
N LEU A 63 8.81 8.31 2.06
CA LEU A 63 7.73 8.84 1.21
C LEU A 63 8.17 10.14 0.52
N SER A 64 8.81 11.07 1.24
CA SER A 64 9.28 12.32 0.66
C SER A 64 10.30 12.09 -0.45
N ASP A 65 11.26 11.17 -0.25
CA ASP A 65 12.24 10.83 -1.29
C ASP A 65 11.55 10.30 -2.55
N CYS A 66 10.54 9.42 -2.40
CA CYS A 66 9.78 8.92 -3.53
C CYS A 66 9.03 10.03 -4.28
N LEU A 67 8.43 10.98 -3.55
CA LEU A 67 7.69 12.09 -4.16
C LEU A 67 8.62 13.05 -4.91
N GLU A 68 9.78 13.36 -4.32
CA GLU A 68 10.78 14.23 -4.95
C GLU A 68 11.43 13.55 -6.16
N LYS A 69 11.70 12.25 -6.08
CA LYS A 69 12.36 11.49 -7.14
C LYS A 69 11.44 11.12 -8.30
N PHE A 70 10.20 10.72 -8.02
CA PHE A 70 9.31 10.13 -9.02
C PHE A 70 7.98 10.87 -9.23
N SER A 71 7.68 11.93 -8.49
CA SER A 71 6.33 12.53 -8.38
C SER A 71 5.31 11.63 -7.67
N ALA A 72 4.19 12.24 -7.24
CA ALA A 72 3.10 11.51 -6.59
C ALA A 72 2.46 10.47 -7.52
N ASP A 73 2.26 10.80 -8.80
CA ASP A 73 1.50 9.94 -9.72
C ASP A 73 2.31 8.72 -10.15
N ALA A 74 3.59 8.88 -10.50
CA ALA A 74 4.41 7.73 -10.87
C ALA A 74 4.73 6.84 -9.65
N THR A 75 4.91 7.42 -8.47
CA THR A 75 5.03 6.66 -7.21
C THR A 75 3.79 5.81 -6.97
N ARG A 76 2.60 6.39 -7.11
CA ARG A 76 1.33 5.68 -6.92
C ARG A 76 1.10 4.61 -7.98
N LEU A 77 1.45 4.86 -9.24
CA LEU A 77 1.33 3.88 -10.31
C LEU A 77 2.25 2.68 -10.05
N THR A 78 3.47 2.93 -9.58
CA THR A 78 4.44 1.88 -9.21
C THR A 78 3.98 1.10 -7.98
N LEU A 79 3.42 1.77 -6.97
CA LEU A 79 2.83 1.11 -5.80
C LEU A 79 1.63 0.23 -6.16
N ALA A 80 0.84 0.63 -7.16
CA ALA A 80 -0.26 -0.19 -7.67
C ALA A 80 0.24 -1.45 -8.38
N ASP A 81 1.39 -1.37 -9.06
CA ASP A 81 2.05 -2.50 -9.75
C ASP A 81 2.85 -3.40 -8.79
N SER A 82 3.18 -2.92 -7.58
CA SER A 82 4.11 -3.59 -6.65
C SER A 82 3.61 -4.95 -6.14
N GLY A 83 2.31 -5.22 -6.17
CA GLY A 83 1.73 -6.51 -5.78
C GLY A 83 0.43 -6.38 -5.00
N ASP A 84 -0.46 -7.35 -5.20
CA ASP A 84 -1.81 -7.38 -4.64
C ASP A 84 -2.10 -8.59 -3.73
N SER A 85 -1.12 -9.48 -3.57
CA SER A 85 -1.19 -10.68 -2.73
C SER A 85 -0.73 -10.44 -1.28
N VAL A 86 -0.72 -11.51 -0.48
CA VAL A 86 -0.19 -11.51 0.90
C VAL A 86 1.34 -11.72 0.91
N GLU A 87 1.91 -12.15 -0.22
CA GLU A 87 3.37 -12.17 -0.38
C GLU A 87 3.93 -10.75 -0.42
N ASP A 88 5.24 -10.64 -0.18
CA ASP A 88 5.91 -9.34 -0.13
C ASP A 88 5.79 -8.63 -1.49
N ALA A 89 5.32 -7.39 -1.45
CA ALA A 89 5.20 -6.53 -2.60
C ALA A 89 6.57 -5.93 -2.94
N ASN A 90 6.81 -5.53 -4.18
CA ASN A 90 8.10 -5.02 -4.62
C ASN A 90 7.99 -3.69 -5.35
N PHE A 91 8.53 -2.63 -4.75
CA PHE A 91 8.70 -1.35 -5.41
C PHE A 91 9.99 -1.36 -6.22
N VAL A 92 9.89 -1.21 -7.54
CA VAL A 92 11.05 -1.21 -8.44
C VAL A 92 11.23 0.17 -9.05
N GLU A 93 12.37 0.81 -8.78
CA GLU A 93 12.62 2.19 -9.20
C GLU A 93 12.61 2.35 -10.73
N SER A 94 13.12 1.37 -11.48
CA SER A 94 13.07 1.39 -12.95
C SER A 94 11.63 1.35 -13.50
N THR A 95 10.69 0.77 -12.75
CA THR A 95 9.27 0.80 -13.09
C THR A 95 8.67 2.18 -12.84
N ALA A 96 9.13 2.88 -11.79
CA ALA A 96 8.75 4.26 -11.52
C ALA A 96 9.27 5.23 -12.58
N ASP A 97 10.52 5.07 -13.02
CA ASP A 97 11.07 5.86 -14.14
C ASP A 97 10.25 5.65 -15.43
N ALA A 98 9.93 4.39 -15.74
CA ALA A 98 9.08 4.05 -16.89
C ALA A 98 7.63 4.57 -16.72
N ALA A 99 7.11 4.67 -15.49
CA ALA A 99 5.81 5.26 -15.21
C ALA A 99 5.79 6.76 -15.50
N ILE A 100 6.84 7.51 -15.13
CA ILE A 100 6.96 8.95 -15.44
C ILE A 100 6.90 9.16 -16.95
N LEU A 101 7.71 8.40 -17.71
CA LEU A 101 7.74 8.53 -19.17
C LEU A 101 6.38 8.23 -19.79
N ARG A 102 5.71 7.16 -19.36
CA ARG A 102 4.37 6.76 -19.87
C ARG A 102 3.30 7.79 -19.56
N LEU A 103 3.32 8.38 -18.36
CA LEU A 103 2.36 9.42 -17.97
C LEU A 103 2.59 10.71 -18.76
N TYR A 104 3.85 11.08 -19.00
CA TYR A 104 4.19 12.23 -19.82
C TYR A 104 3.72 12.04 -21.27
N THR A 105 4.09 10.93 -21.91
CA THR A 105 3.69 10.67 -23.30
C THR A 105 2.18 10.56 -23.46
N PHE A 106 1.48 9.97 -22.49
CA PHE A 106 0.01 9.95 -22.47
C PHE A 106 -0.58 11.36 -22.40
N THR A 107 -0.03 12.23 -21.56
CA THR A 107 -0.50 13.60 -21.41
C THR A 107 -0.30 14.43 -22.68
N GLU A 108 0.86 14.28 -23.34
CA GLU A 108 1.12 14.95 -24.62
C GLU A 108 0.17 14.44 -25.71
N TRP A 109 -0.05 13.13 -25.81
CA TRP A 109 -1.00 12.56 -26.76
C TRP A 109 -2.42 13.10 -26.56
N VAL A 110 -2.89 13.24 -25.31
CA VAL A 110 -4.21 13.82 -25.01
C VAL A 110 -4.32 15.28 -25.42
N LYS A 111 -3.21 16.04 -25.47
CA LYS A 111 -3.21 17.45 -25.90
C LYS A 111 -3.17 17.62 -27.42
N GLU A 112 -2.62 16.64 -28.13
CA GLU A 112 -2.57 16.63 -29.59
C GLU A 112 -3.92 16.29 -30.24
N VAL A 113 -4.80 15.62 -29.50
CA VAL A 113 -6.18 15.27 -29.88
C VAL A 113 -7.15 16.39 -29.51
#